data_AF-A0A7Y2DRV3-F1
#
_entry.id   AF-A0A7Y2DRV3-F1
#
_cell.length_a   1.000
_cell.length_b   1.000
_cell.length_c   1.000
_cell.angle_alpha   90.00
_cell.angle_beta   90.00
_cell.angle_gamma   90.00
#
_symmetry.space_group_name_H-M   'P 1'
#
loop_
_entity.id
_entity.type
_entity.pdbx_description
1 polymer ?
#
loop_
_entity_poly.entity_id
_entity_poly.type
_entity_poly.pdbx_seq_one_letter_code
_entity_poly.pdbx_strand_id
1 'polypeptide(L)'
;MKKPISSLILVFLATCSINAQAIPDKVKDYLNTKYDAQESGNWQGMPDECGDSKVWSETADFNGDGQADHLVRFITGKNTTALRLNVVVFIAKDGGFVPAPIIDDGPYNERLGSFVMKSGMEINPGLGEEGEGPMVVLKNDGVMIQICETDNAGVYIYDNGEMKLVREVMQEKADDSSSASLPETIKSVLNKQYAGWTKAPKGELCGEKNLFETGDFDGDGKTDYAVHFMTKDKAGKPRLLLFAFIDRGSYFKAKKVSESSDSNDFPQMSFSTIKKGESVFTGEAEGDFVILNRDVIREYLCETDAAKTFEYKDGKFSEMDLYSP
;
A
#
# COMPACT_ATOMS: atom_id res chain seq x y z
N MET A 1 17.92 14.91 27.46
CA MET A 1 17.90 14.87 25.99
C MET A 1 17.84 13.41 25.58
N LYS A 2 16.69 12.95 25.05
CA LYS A 2 16.54 11.60 24.51
C LYS A 2 17.15 11.60 23.10
N LYS A 3 18.09 10.69 22.81
CA LYS A 3 18.64 10.52 21.46
C LYS A 3 17.54 10.03 20.51
N PRO A 4 17.50 10.48 19.24
CA PRO A 4 16.62 9.90 18.25
C PRO A 4 17.06 8.46 17.95
N ILE A 5 16.07 7.57 17.82
CA ILE A 5 16.25 6.20 17.35
C ILE A 5 16.40 6.31 15.83
N SER A 6 17.55 5.94 15.29
CA SER A 6 17.79 5.87 13.84
C SER A 6 16.85 4.84 13.22
N SER A 7 16.01 5.24 12.28
CA SER A 7 15.23 4.32 11.44
C SER A 7 16.20 3.56 10.54
N LEU A 8 16.24 2.24 10.70
CA LEU A 8 17.09 1.33 9.94
C LEU A 8 16.36 0.97 8.64
N ILE A 9 16.81 1.50 7.50
CA ILE A 9 16.44 0.93 6.19
C ILE A 9 17.06 -0.47 6.14
N LEU A 10 16.20 -1.48 6.25
CA LEU A 10 16.63 -2.88 6.22
C LEU A 10 16.80 -3.31 4.75
N VAL A 11 18.01 -3.16 4.21
CA VAL A 11 18.41 -3.94 3.04
C VAL A 11 18.54 -5.38 3.51
N PHE A 12 17.53 -6.21 3.24
CA PHE A 12 17.53 -7.63 3.60
C PHE A 12 18.59 -8.39 2.79
N LEU A 13 19.82 -8.45 3.30
CA LEU A 13 20.65 -9.66 3.14
C LEU A 13 20.13 -10.65 4.19
N ALA A 14 19.02 -11.32 3.87
CA ALA A 14 18.37 -12.27 4.76
C ALA A 14 19.31 -13.45 5.04
N THR A 15 20.04 -13.41 6.16
CA THR A 15 20.64 -14.62 6.72
C THR A 15 19.51 -15.43 7.36
N CYS A 16 18.98 -16.41 6.62
CA CYS A 16 18.01 -17.39 7.13
C CYS A 16 18.61 -18.15 8.31
N SER A 17 18.38 -17.69 9.54
CA SER A 17 18.59 -18.49 10.75
C SER A 17 17.21 -18.82 11.32
N ILE A 18 16.75 -20.05 11.06
CA ILE A 18 15.35 -20.43 11.26
C ILE A 18 15.25 -21.46 12.40
N ASN A 19 14.59 -21.07 13.50
CA ASN A 19 14.11 -22.03 14.51
C ASN A 19 12.71 -22.48 14.09
N ALA A 20 12.61 -23.66 13.45
CA ALA A 20 11.30 -24.25 13.13
C ALA A 20 10.51 -24.49 14.44
N GLN A 21 9.34 -23.86 14.55
CA GLN A 21 8.44 -24.06 15.68
C GLN A 21 7.58 -25.32 15.49
N ALA A 22 7.14 -25.94 16.59
CA ALA A 22 6.29 -27.12 16.50
C ALA A 22 4.87 -26.73 16.08
N ILE A 23 4.37 -27.32 14.99
CA ILE A 23 3.00 -27.13 14.53
C ILE A 23 2.03 -27.80 15.52
N PRO A 24 0.96 -27.11 15.99
CA PRO A 24 -0.05 -27.71 16.86
C PRO A 24 -0.75 -28.91 16.20
N ASP A 25 -1.09 -29.94 16.98
CA ASP A 25 -1.70 -31.16 16.44
C ASP A 25 -3.04 -30.91 15.74
N LYS A 26 -3.86 -29.98 16.27
CA LYS A 26 -5.11 -29.55 15.61
C LYS A 26 -4.87 -28.97 14.20
N VAL A 27 -3.77 -28.24 14.00
CA VAL A 27 -3.39 -27.70 12.69
C VAL A 27 -2.96 -28.85 11.76
N LYS A 28 -2.17 -29.80 12.26
CA LYS A 28 -1.79 -31.00 11.49
C LYS A 28 -3.01 -31.81 11.07
N ASP A 29 -3.96 -32.03 11.97
CA ASP A 29 -5.20 -32.77 11.70
C ASP A 29 -6.02 -32.11 10.60
N TYR A 30 -6.15 -30.77 10.64
CA TYR A 30 -6.81 -30.02 9.58
C TYR A 30 -6.09 -30.19 8.24
N LEU A 31 -4.77 -30.00 8.21
CA LEU A 31 -3.97 -30.10 6.99
C LEU A 31 -4.07 -31.51 6.38
N ASN A 32 -3.96 -32.54 7.21
CA ASN A 32 -4.11 -33.93 6.81
C ASN A 32 -5.50 -34.20 6.22
N THR A 33 -6.56 -33.68 6.85
CA THR A 33 -7.94 -33.92 6.42
C THR A 33 -8.28 -33.15 5.13
N LYS A 34 -7.83 -31.91 5.02
CA LYS A 34 -8.24 -31.00 3.93
C LYS A 34 -7.40 -31.17 2.66
N TYR A 35 -6.10 -31.40 2.82
CA TYR A 35 -5.14 -31.38 1.72
C TYR A 35 -4.56 -32.76 1.40
N ASP A 36 -5.07 -33.82 2.03
CA ASP A 36 -4.56 -35.20 1.91
C ASP A 36 -3.04 -35.28 2.14
N ALA A 37 -2.56 -34.48 3.09
CA ALA A 37 -1.14 -34.36 3.40
C ALA A 37 -0.52 -35.66 3.97
N GLN A 38 -1.33 -36.70 4.23
CA GLN A 38 -0.88 -37.98 4.76
C GLN A 38 -0.40 -38.97 3.70
N GLU A 39 -0.89 -38.93 2.45
CA GLU A 39 -0.63 -40.02 1.50
C GLU A 39 0.82 -40.11 0.98
N SER A 40 1.68 -39.12 1.23
CA SER A 40 3.11 -39.20 0.87
C SER A 40 4.02 -39.72 1.98
N GLY A 41 3.52 -39.88 3.22
CA GLY A 41 4.36 -40.24 4.38
C GLY A 41 5.51 -39.25 4.63
N ASN A 42 5.46 -38.10 4.00
CA ASN A 42 6.56 -37.16 3.90
C ASN A 42 5.95 -35.77 3.84
N TRP A 43 5.89 -35.12 5.00
CA TRP A 43 6.16 -33.69 5.07
C TRP A 43 7.59 -33.46 4.57
N GLN A 44 7.82 -33.73 3.28
CA GLN A 44 9.09 -33.52 2.62
C GLN A 44 9.27 -32.02 2.62
N GLY A 45 10.17 -31.55 3.48
CA GLY A 45 10.50 -30.15 3.51
C GLY A 45 10.91 -29.68 2.11
N MET A 46 10.60 -28.44 1.81
CA MET A 46 10.91 -27.86 0.51
C MET A 46 12.42 -27.99 0.26
N PRO A 47 12.87 -28.36 -0.95
CA PRO A 47 14.26 -28.14 -1.34
C PRO A 47 14.48 -26.63 -1.41
N ASP A 48 14.90 -26.03 -0.29
CA ASP A 48 15.32 -24.64 -0.23
C ASP A 48 16.69 -24.48 -0.90
N GLU A 49 16.86 -23.42 -1.68
CA GLU A 49 18.20 -22.90 -1.98
C GLU A 49 18.85 -22.17 -0.77
N CYS A 50 18.12 -22.05 0.35
CA CYS A 50 18.58 -21.44 1.60
C CYS A 50 18.80 -22.43 2.77
N GLY A 51 18.70 -23.74 2.56
CA GLY A 51 19.10 -24.77 3.53
C GLY A 51 17.99 -25.71 4.04
N ASP A 52 18.31 -27.02 4.04
CA ASP A 52 17.62 -28.20 4.60
C ASP A 52 16.12 -28.12 4.99
N SER A 53 15.29 -28.53 4.02
CA SER A 53 14.00 -29.24 4.12
C SER A 53 13.34 -29.36 5.51
N LYS A 54 12.50 -28.38 5.86
CA LYS A 54 11.45 -28.53 6.89
C LYS A 54 10.13 -27.91 6.45
N VAL A 55 9.03 -28.45 6.98
CA VAL A 55 7.77 -27.69 7.06
C VAL A 55 8.08 -26.43 7.83
N TRP A 56 7.73 -25.30 7.24
CA TRP A 56 8.00 -24.01 7.83
C TRP A 56 6.73 -23.47 8.47
N SER A 57 6.83 -23.13 9.74
CA SER A 57 5.76 -22.45 10.47
C SER A 57 6.29 -21.27 11.25
N GLU A 58 5.58 -20.16 11.16
CA GLU A 58 5.80 -18.97 11.98
C GLU A 58 4.59 -18.68 12.86
N THR A 59 4.85 -17.98 13.96
CA THR A 59 3.81 -17.52 14.89
C THR A 59 3.78 -16.00 14.93
N ALA A 60 2.58 -15.46 14.81
CA ALA A 60 2.29 -14.03 14.76
C ALA A 60 0.90 -13.75 15.33
N ASP A 61 0.52 -12.49 15.49
CA ASP A 61 -0.85 -12.07 15.83
C ASP A 61 -1.46 -11.40 14.59
N PHE A 62 -1.93 -12.22 13.64
CA PHE A 62 -2.39 -11.72 12.34
C PHE A 62 -3.75 -11.02 12.46
N ASN A 63 -4.62 -11.47 13.38
CA ASN A 63 -5.94 -10.87 13.59
C ASN A 63 -5.97 -9.73 14.64
N GLY A 64 -4.88 -9.54 15.40
CA GLY A 64 -4.76 -8.49 16.41
C GLY A 64 -5.51 -8.79 17.72
N ASP A 65 -5.83 -10.05 18.00
CA ASP A 65 -6.58 -10.46 19.20
C ASP A 65 -5.69 -10.76 20.42
N GLY A 66 -4.37 -10.65 20.25
CA GLY A 66 -3.37 -10.92 21.29
C GLY A 66 -3.06 -12.41 21.48
N GLN A 67 -3.63 -13.30 20.68
CA GLN A 67 -3.30 -14.72 20.66
C GLN A 67 -2.29 -15.04 19.54
N ALA A 68 -1.61 -16.18 19.71
CA ALA A 68 -0.67 -16.68 18.74
C ALA A 68 -1.40 -17.42 17.62
N ASP A 69 -1.33 -16.87 16.41
CA ASP A 69 -1.72 -17.51 15.16
C ASP A 69 -0.55 -18.28 14.55
N HIS A 70 -0.83 -19.12 13.55
CA HIS A 70 0.21 -19.88 12.85
C HIS A 70 0.14 -19.71 11.34
N LEU A 71 1.22 -19.25 10.73
CA LEU A 71 1.45 -19.34 9.29
C LEU A 71 2.10 -20.69 9.01
N VAL A 72 1.54 -21.49 8.11
CA VAL A 72 2.09 -22.78 7.71
C VAL A 72 2.25 -22.82 6.20
N ARG A 73 3.45 -23.21 5.76
CA ARG A 73 3.79 -23.44 4.37
C ARG A 73 4.01 -24.92 4.12
N PHE A 74 3.37 -25.46 3.09
CA PHE A 74 3.49 -26.87 2.74
C PHE A 74 3.25 -27.10 1.23
N ILE A 75 3.76 -28.21 0.72
CA ILE A 75 3.54 -28.64 -0.66
C ILE A 75 2.53 -29.79 -0.66
N THR A 76 1.59 -29.78 -1.60
CA THR A 76 0.70 -30.91 -1.89
C THR A 76 0.98 -31.47 -3.27
N GLY A 77 0.56 -32.71 -3.57
CA GLY A 77 0.72 -33.33 -4.89
C GLY A 77 1.55 -34.62 -4.88
N LYS A 78 1.25 -35.54 -5.79
CA LYS A 78 1.84 -36.90 -5.82
C LYS A 78 3.09 -37.04 -6.69
N ASN A 79 3.35 -36.10 -7.58
CA ASN A 79 4.51 -36.12 -8.48
C ASN A 79 5.01 -34.69 -8.72
N THR A 80 6.27 -34.55 -9.15
CA THR A 80 6.97 -33.26 -9.33
C THR A 80 6.24 -32.30 -10.27
N THR A 81 5.45 -32.81 -11.21
CA THR A 81 4.65 -32.01 -12.16
C THR A 81 3.30 -31.54 -11.61
N ALA A 82 2.87 -32.06 -10.46
CA ALA A 82 1.60 -31.73 -9.80
C ALA A 82 1.78 -31.23 -8.36
N LEU A 83 3.03 -30.91 -7.99
CA LEU A 83 3.31 -30.27 -6.72
C LEU A 83 2.65 -28.89 -6.71
N ARG A 84 2.05 -28.48 -5.59
CA ARG A 84 1.44 -27.16 -5.39
C ARG A 84 1.94 -26.57 -4.09
N LEU A 85 2.30 -25.29 -4.08
CA LEU A 85 2.56 -24.59 -2.83
C LEU A 85 1.24 -24.15 -2.19
N ASN A 86 1.12 -24.41 -0.90
CA ASN A 86 0.03 -23.94 -0.07
C ASN A 86 0.59 -23.09 1.06
N VAL A 87 0.04 -21.90 1.24
CA VAL A 87 0.32 -21.04 2.38
C VAL A 87 -0.99 -20.77 3.10
N VAL A 88 -1.09 -21.20 4.35
CA VAL A 88 -2.31 -21.10 5.15
C VAL A 88 -1.97 -20.44 6.48
N VAL A 89 -2.73 -19.42 6.84
CA VAL A 89 -2.73 -18.86 8.20
C VAL A 89 -3.83 -19.55 9.01
N PHE A 90 -3.51 -19.90 10.24
CA PHE A 90 -4.41 -20.51 11.21
C PHE A 90 -4.64 -19.53 12.34
N ILE A 91 -5.84 -18.95 12.36
CA ILE A 91 -6.25 -17.93 13.31
C ILE A 91 -6.73 -18.60 14.60
N ALA A 92 -6.12 -18.28 15.74
CA ALA A 92 -6.51 -18.79 17.04
C ALA A 92 -7.94 -18.31 17.38
N LYS A 93 -8.83 -19.27 17.67
CA LYS A 93 -10.23 -18.94 18.01
C LYS A 93 -10.85 -20.03 18.88
N ASP A 94 -11.45 -19.62 20.00
CA ASP A 94 -12.20 -20.50 20.91
C ASP A 94 -11.44 -21.77 21.34
N GLY A 95 -10.12 -21.66 21.55
CA GLY A 95 -9.25 -22.79 21.90
C GLY A 95 -8.96 -23.76 20.74
N GLY A 96 -9.31 -23.39 19.51
CA GLY A 96 -8.97 -24.07 18.26
C GLY A 96 -8.33 -23.10 17.25
N PHE A 97 -8.35 -23.50 15.99
CA PHE A 97 -7.82 -22.70 14.88
C PHE A 97 -8.82 -22.64 13.73
N VAL A 98 -8.97 -21.47 13.13
CA VAL A 98 -9.74 -21.25 11.90
C VAL A 98 -8.75 -21.02 10.76
N PRO A 99 -8.78 -21.84 9.70
CA PRO A 99 -7.89 -21.67 8.54
C PRO A 99 -8.31 -20.46 7.69
N ALA A 100 -7.34 -19.65 7.30
CA ALA A 100 -7.44 -18.53 6.38
C ALA A 100 -6.38 -18.72 5.29
N PRO A 101 -6.72 -19.36 4.16
CA PRO A 101 -5.77 -19.62 3.09
C PRO A 101 -5.32 -18.31 2.42
N ILE A 102 -4.02 -18.19 2.12
CA ILE A 102 -3.44 -17.01 1.44
C ILE A 102 -3.24 -17.30 -0.05
N ILE A 103 -2.60 -18.43 -0.36
CA ILE A 103 -2.23 -18.86 -1.71
C ILE A 103 -2.51 -20.35 -1.85
N ASP A 104 -3.27 -20.72 -2.89
CA ASP A 104 -3.36 -22.05 -3.52
C ASP A 104 -3.00 -21.85 -4.99
N ASP A 105 -1.72 -21.59 -5.25
CA ASP A 105 -1.28 -21.16 -6.56
C ASP A 105 -0.31 -22.15 -7.19
N GLY A 106 -0.58 -22.41 -8.47
CA GLY A 106 0.31 -22.94 -9.48
C GLY A 106 0.99 -24.30 -9.28
N PRO A 107 1.50 -24.90 -10.37
CA PRO A 107 2.53 -25.94 -10.26
C PRO A 107 3.76 -25.41 -9.51
N TYR A 108 4.35 -26.23 -8.65
CA TYR A 108 5.57 -25.94 -7.89
C TYR A 108 6.79 -25.94 -8.82
N ASN A 109 7.01 -24.83 -9.51
CA ASN A 109 8.26 -24.57 -10.20
C ASN A 109 8.99 -23.33 -9.66
N GLU A 110 8.35 -22.55 -8.78
CA GLU A 110 8.86 -21.26 -8.33
C GLU A 110 9.37 -21.32 -6.88
N ARG A 111 10.50 -20.65 -6.65
CA ARG A 111 11.05 -20.44 -5.30
C ARG A 111 10.21 -19.40 -4.58
N LEU A 112 9.93 -19.61 -3.30
CA LEU A 112 9.21 -18.61 -2.51
C LEU A 112 9.96 -18.27 -1.22
N GLY A 113 10.05 -16.99 -0.91
CA GLY A 113 10.31 -16.45 0.42
C GLY A 113 9.01 -16.13 1.13
N SER A 114 8.97 -16.23 2.45
CA SER A 114 7.94 -15.57 3.25
C SER A 114 8.54 -15.02 4.52
N PHE A 115 7.95 -13.95 5.01
CA PHE A 115 8.33 -13.35 6.28
C PHE A 115 7.12 -12.73 6.96
N VAL A 116 6.99 -12.97 8.26
CA VAL A 116 6.07 -12.22 9.11
C VAL A 116 6.58 -10.79 9.30
N MET A 117 5.70 -9.84 8.99
CA MET A 117 5.87 -8.43 9.33
C MET A 117 5.08 -8.14 10.59
N LYS A 118 5.67 -7.35 11.50
CA LYS A 118 5.04 -7.01 12.76
C LYS A 118 4.09 -5.82 12.63
N SER A 119 3.04 -5.83 13.45
CA SER A 119 2.19 -4.66 13.65
C SER A 119 3.03 -3.41 13.96
N GLY A 120 2.60 -2.27 13.41
CA GLY A 120 3.31 -1.00 13.48
C GLY A 120 4.45 -0.84 12.47
N MET A 121 4.82 -1.89 11.72
CA MET A 121 5.77 -1.72 10.62
C MET A 121 5.15 -0.88 9.51
N GLU A 122 5.93 0.08 9.02
CA GLU A 122 5.65 0.82 7.78
C GLU A 122 6.15 -0.01 6.61
N ILE A 123 5.25 -0.32 5.69
CA ILE A 123 5.56 -1.07 4.46
C ILE A 123 5.15 -0.26 3.24
N ASN A 124 5.90 -0.38 2.17
CA ASN A 124 5.43 0.05 0.86
C ASN A 124 4.97 -1.20 0.11
N PRO A 125 3.66 -1.38 -0.15
CA PRO A 125 3.16 -2.56 -0.82
C PRO A 125 3.50 -2.60 -2.32
N GLY A 126 4.18 -1.58 -2.87
CA GLY A 126 4.62 -1.54 -4.26
C GLY A 126 3.46 -1.58 -5.24
N LEU A 127 2.65 -0.51 -5.23
CA LEU A 127 1.54 -0.37 -6.18
C LEU A 127 2.02 0.01 -7.60
N GLY A 128 3.29 0.42 -7.76
CA GLY A 128 3.95 0.70 -9.04
C GLY A 128 5.06 -0.31 -9.40
N GLU A 129 5.60 -0.18 -10.62
CA GLU A 129 6.60 -1.11 -11.20
C GLU A 129 7.91 -1.22 -10.38
N GLU A 130 8.21 -0.26 -9.50
CA GLU A 130 9.46 -0.23 -8.71
C GLU A 130 9.24 -0.14 -7.20
N GLY A 131 8.11 -0.62 -6.69
CA GLY A 131 7.85 -0.54 -5.25
C GLY A 131 7.38 0.86 -4.81
N GLU A 132 6.87 1.66 -5.74
CA GLU A 132 6.27 2.96 -5.44
C GLU A 132 4.86 2.83 -4.87
N GLY A 133 4.52 3.66 -3.87
CA GLY A 133 3.22 3.63 -3.23
C GLY A 133 3.17 4.43 -1.92
N PRO A 134 1.97 4.67 -1.37
CA PRO A 134 1.85 5.18 -0.01
C PRO A 134 2.42 4.16 0.98
N MET A 135 3.18 4.62 1.96
CA MET A 135 3.57 3.79 3.09
C MET A 135 2.32 3.43 3.88
N VAL A 136 2.22 2.16 4.26
CA VAL A 136 1.13 1.61 5.03
C VAL A 136 1.68 1.17 6.38
N VAL A 137 1.13 1.71 7.47
CA VAL A 137 1.38 1.17 8.80
C VAL A 137 0.48 -0.05 9.00
N LEU A 138 1.08 -1.22 9.20
CA LEU A 138 0.36 -2.44 9.49
C LEU A 138 -0.35 -2.34 10.85
N LYS A 139 -1.67 -2.55 10.88
CA LYS A 139 -2.43 -2.54 12.14
C LYS A 139 -2.21 -3.81 12.97
N ASN A 140 -2.09 -4.94 12.28
CA ASN A 140 -1.84 -6.27 12.86
C ASN A 140 -0.57 -6.85 12.23
N ASP A 141 -0.10 -8.01 12.69
CA ASP A 141 0.98 -8.70 11.99
C ASP A 141 0.51 -9.07 10.57
N GLY A 142 1.40 -8.93 9.60
CA GLY A 142 1.17 -9.27 8.19
C GLY A 142 2.13 -10.36 7.74
N VAL A 143 1.92 -10.88 6.53
CA VAL A 143 2.85 -11.82 5.90
C VAL A 143 3.18 -11.31 4.51
N MET A 144 4.47 -11.16 4.22
CA MET A 144 4.92 -10.96 2.86
C MET A 144 5.28 -12.32 2.28
N ILE A 145 4.83 -12.53 1.06
CA ILE A 145 5.18 -13.69 0.24
C ILE A 145 5.88 -13.14 -0.99
N GLN A 146 7.13 -13.54 -1.19
CA GLN A 146 7.91 -13.19 -2.37
C GLN A 146 8.12 -14.45 -3.19
N ILE A 147 7.86 -14.38 -4.48
CA ILE A 147 8.18 -15.45 -5.41
C ILE A 147 9.58 -15.16 -5.97
N CYS A 148 10.65 -15.79 -5.49
CA CYS A 148 12.03 -15.38 -5.80
C CYS A 148 12.40 -15.41 -7.29
N GLU A 149 11.67 -16.16 -8.12
CA GLU A 149 11.92 -16.24 -9.57
C GLU A 149 11.16 -15.18 -10.37
N THR A 150 10.29 -14.42 -9.72
CA THR A 150 9.55 -13.32 -10.32
C THR A 150 9.72 -12.08 -9.46
N ASP A 151 9.54 -10.89 -10.01
CA ASP A 151 9.47 -9.68 -9.17
C ASP A 151 8.12 -9.57 -8.44
N ASN A 152 7.30 -10.63 -8.46
CA ASN A 152 6.03 -10.68 -7.75
C ASN A 152 6.27 -10.94 -6.26
N ALA A 153 6.10 -9.90 -5.46
CA ALA A 153 5.90 -10.01 -4.03
C ALA A 153 4.52 -9.46 -3.66
N GLY A 154 3.84 -10.16 -2.75
CA GLY A 154 2.55 -9.76 -2.20
C GLY A 154 2.63 -9.65 -0.69
N VAL A 155 2.21 -8.50 -0.15
CA VAL A 155 1.96 -8.38 1.29
C VAL A 155 0.50 -8.68 1.57
N TYR A 156 0.25 -9.67 2.42
CA TYR A 156 -1.08 -10.08 2.83
C TYR A 156 -1.32 -9.73 4.30
N ILE A 157 -2.53 -9.28 4.59
CA ILE A 157 -3.00 -8.97 5.94
C ILE A 157 -4.31 -9.68 6.20
N TYR A 158 -4.59 -10.01 7.46
CA TYR A 158 -5.90 -10.52 7.86
C TYR A 158 -6.86 -9.35 8.05
N ASP A 159 -7.91 -9.29 7.24
CA ASP A 159 -8.93 -8.25 7.30
C ASP A 159 -10.33 -8.89 7.19
N ASN A 160 -11.20 -8.59 8.17
CA ASN A 160 -12.60 -9.02 8.18
C ASN A 160 -12.86 -10.53 8.00
N GLY A 161 -11.95 -11.37 8.49
CA GLY A 161 -12.11 -12.83 8.45
C GLY A 161 -11.32 -13.54 7.36
N GLU A 162 -10.71 -12.78 6.45
CA GLU A 162 -10.00 -13.31 5.27
C GLU A 162 -8.59 -12.73 5.17
N MET A 163 -7.66 -13.49 4.59
CA MET A 163 -6.37 -12.94 4.19
C MET A 163 -6.56 -12.19 2.88
N LYS A 164 -6.23 -10.91 2.86
CA LYS A 164 -6.34 -10.05 1.69
C LYS A 164 -4.97 -9.50 1.32
N LEU A 165 -4.73 -9.35 0.02
CA LEU A 165 -3.56 -8.64 -0.46
C LEU A 165 -3.70 -7.16 -0.09
N VAL A 166 -2.68 -6.56 0.53
CA VAL A 166 -2.75 -5.17 1.04
C VAL A 166 -3.19 -4.19 -0.05
N ARG A 167 -2.74 -4.39 -1.30
CA ARG A 167 -3.17 -3.54 -2.42
C ARG A 167 -4.69 -3.56 -2.65
N GLU A 168 -5.32 -4.72 -2.49
CA GLU A 168 -6.77 -4.89 -2.69
C GLU A 168 -7.53 -4.20 -1.56
N VAL A 169 -7.08 -4.36 -0.31
CA VAL A 169 -7.66 -3.67 0.86
C VAL A 169 -7.57 -2.15 0.72
N MET A 170 -6.47 -1.65 0.13
CA MET A 170 -6.29 -0.23 -0.11
C MET A 170 -7.17 0.28 -1.25
N GLN A 171 -7.31 -0.51 -2.33
CA GLN A 171 -8.15 -0.15 -3.47
C GLN A 171 -9.65 -0.14 -3.11
N GLU A 172 -10.14 -1.12 -2.35
CA GLU A 172 -11.54 -1.18 -1.88
C GLU A 172 -11.92 0.08 -1.08
N LYS A 173 -10.99 0.66 -0.32
CA LYS A 173 -11.21 1.91 0.43
C LYS A 173 -11.14 3.16 -0.44
N ALA A 174 -10.35 3.14 -1.50
CA ALA A 174 -10.29 4.23 -2.46
C ALA A 174 -11.61 4.35 -3.24
N ASP A 175 -12.24 3.22 -3.58
CA ASP A 175 -13.48 3.19 -4.36
C ASP A 175 -14.69 3.80 -3.61
N ASP A 176 -14.71 3.82 -2.27
CA ASP A 176 -15.77 4.49 -1.51
C ASP A 176 -15.68 6.03 -1.66
N SER A 177 -14.46 6.56 -1.84
CA SER A 177 -14.21 8.00 -2.01
C SER A 177 -14.57 8.54 -3.39
N SER A 178 -14.55 7.70 -4.44
CA SER A 178 -14.82 8.11 -5.82
C SER A 178 -16.31 8.41 -6.08
N SER A 179 -17.20 7.99 -5.19
CA SER A 179 -18.64 8.27 -5.22
C SER A 179 -19.00 9.68 -4.69
N ALA A 180 -18.12 10.30 -3.92
CA ALA A 180 -18.37 11.60 -3.33
C ALA A 180 -18.39 12.69 -4.42
N SER A 181 -19.40 13.55 -4.39
CA SER A 181 -19.47 14.69 -5.32
C SER A 181 -18.78 15.91 -4.73
N LEU A 182 -18.05 16.68 -5.55
CA LEU A 182 -17.50 17.98 -5.15
C LEU A 182 -18.58 18.87 -4.50
N PRO A 183 -18.28 19.59 -3.40
CA PRO A 183 -19.18 20.57 -2.81
C PRO A 183 -19.67 21.61 -3.84
N GLU A 184 -20.96 21.96 -3.79
CA GLU A 184 -21.55 22.95 -4.71
C GLU A 184 -20.87 24.33 -4.62
N THR A 185 -20.35 24.69 -3.45
CA THR A 185 -19.57 25.92 -3.25
C THR A 185 -18.27 25.90 -4.06
N ILE A 186 -17.56 24.77 -4.13
CA ILE A 186 -16.36 24.60 -4.94
C ILE A 186 -16.71 24.60 -6.44
N LYS A 187 -17.75 23.86 -6.83
CA LYS A 187 -18.25 23.89 -8.23
C LYS A 187 -18.62 25.32 -8.66
N SER A 188 -19.22 26.11 -7.78
CA SER A 188 -19.54 27.52 -8.03
C SER A 188 -18.29 28.37 -8.27
N VAL A 189 -17.24 28.19 -7.46
CA VAL A 189 -15.96 28.87 -7.67
C VAL A 189 -15.33 28.48 -9.01
N LEU A 190 -15.32 27.18 -9.33
CA LEU A 190 -14.79 26.68 -10.61
C LEU A 190 -15.59 27.22 -11.80
N ASN A 191 -16.92 27.16 -11.77
CA ASN A 191 -17.78 27.70 -12.82
C ASN A 191 -17.59 29.21 -13.03
N LYS A 192 -17.33 29.96 -11.96
CA LYS A 192 -17.12 31.40 -12.02
C LYS A 192 -15.73 31.78 -12.55
N GLN A 193 -14.69 31.06 -12.17
CA GLN A 193 -13.30 31.42 -12.47
C GLN A 193 -12.73 30.72 -13.71
N TYR A 194 -13.21 29.52 -14.01
CA TYR A 194 -12.70 28.65 -15.07
C TYR A 194 -13.85 28.18 -15.95
N ALA A 195 -14.41 29.11 -16.74
CA ALA A 195 -15.54 28.81 -17.62
C ALA A 195 -15.21 27.62 -18.55
N GLY A 196 -16.12 26.62 -18.58
CA GLY A 196 -15.94 25.42 -19.38
C GLY A 196 -14.91 24.43 -18.83
N TRP A 197 -14.57 24.51 -17.54
CA TRP A 197 -13.75 23.48 -16.90
C TRP A 197 -14.43 22.11 -16.99
N THR A 198 -13.62 21.06 -17.05
CA THR A 198 -14.08 19.68 -16.97
C THR A 198 -13.24 18.91 -15.96
N LYS A 199 -13.73 17.75 -15.53
CA LYS A 199 -12.92 16.82 -14.73
C LYS A 199 -11.61 16.49 -15.47
N ALA A 200 -10.53 16.25 -14.73
CA ALA A 200 -9.32 15.69 -15.30
C ALA A 200 -9.63 14.34 -15.98
N PRO A 201 -8.97 14.02 -17.11
CA PRO A 201 -9.18 12.73 -17.77
C PRO A 201 -8.77 11.60 -16.83
N LYS A 202 -9.56 10.52 -16.81
CA LYS A 202 -9.18 9.28 -16.12
C LYS A 202 -7.88 8.80 -16.76
N GLY A 203 -6.84 8.59 -15.95
CA GLY A 203 -5.58 8.06 -16.45
C GLY A 203 -5.72 6.57 -16.68
N GLU A 204 -5.31 6.09 -17.85
CA GLU A 204 -5.24 4.65 -18.10
C GLU A 204 -4.14 3.98 -17.27
N LEU A 205 -3.11 4.75 -16.86
CA LEU A 205 -1.90 4.23 -16.22
C LEU A 205 -1.85 4.44 -14.70
N CYS A 206 -2.69 5.32 -14.17
CA CYS A 206 -2.70 5.67 -12.74
C CYS A 206 -3.76 4.93 -11.92
N GLY A 207 -4.50 3.99 -12.52
CA GLY A 207 -5.75 3.49 -11.95
C GLY A 207 -6.86 4.57 -11.92
N GLU A 208 -7.88 4.36 -11.07
CA GLU A 208 -8.95 5.35 -10.90
C GLU A 208 -8.39 6.63 -10.25
N LYS A 209 -8.48 7.76 -10.96
CA LYS A 209 -8.09 9.05 -10.41
C LYS A 209 -9.17 9.58 -9.49
N ASN A 210 -8.79 9.93 -8.28
CA ASN A 210 -9.63 10.77 -7.42
C ASN A 210 -9.77 12.14 -8.09
N LEU A 211 -11.01 12.53 -8.40
CA LEU A 211 -11.30 13.86 -8.93
C LEU A 211 -10.86 14.94 -7.94
N PHE A 212 -11.02 14.64 -6.66
CA PHE A 212 -10.59 15.47 -5.57
C PHE A 212 -10.13 14.62 -4.40
N GLU A 213 -9.25 15.19 -3.61
CA GLU A 213 -8.82 14.67 -2.32
C GLU A 213 -9.25 15.63 -1.21
N THR A 214 -9.30 15.14 0.03
CA THR A 214 -9.57 15.96 1.21
C THR A 214 -8.42 15.92 2.20
N GLY A 215 -8.19 17.05 2.88
CA GLY A 215 -7.16 17.16 3.92
C GLY A 215 -7.30 18.42 4.76
N ASP A 216 -6.47 18.54 5.80
CA ASP A 216 -6.28 19.77 6.57
C ASP A 216 -4.96 20.41 6.12
N PHE A 217 -4.97 21.04 4.94
CA PHE A 217 -3.75 21.49 4.27
C PHE A 217 -3.15 22.70 4.97
N ASP A 218 -3.99 23.58 5.55
CA ASP A 218 -3.50 24.76 6.27
C ASP A 218 -3.35 24.58 7.79
N GLY A 219 -3.79 23.44 8.34
CA GLY A 219 -3.60 23.06 9.73
C GLY A 219 -4.60 23.70 10.68
N ASP A 220 -5.75 24.18 10.18
CA ASP A 220 -6.79 24.83 10.96
C ASP A 220 -7.85 23.86 11.52
N GLY A 221 -7.70 22.56 11.21
CA GLY A 221 -8.58 21.49 11.66
C GLY A 221 -9.88 21.37 10.86
N LYS A 222 -10.06 22.13 9.78
CA LYS A 222 -11.20 21.98 8.85
C LYS A 222 -10.83 21.12 7.65
N THR A 223 -11.86 20.71 6.91
CA THR A 223 -11.70 19.93 5.68
C THR A 223 -11.51 20.87 4.49
N ASP A 224 -10.30 20.83 3.94
CA ASP A 224 -9.94 21.41 2.65
C ASP A 224 -10.09 20.37 1.52
N TYR A 225 -10.07 20.87 0.28
CA TYR A 225 -10.23 20.02 -0.92
C TYR A 225 -9.14 20.31 -1.94
N ALA A 226 -8.44 19.30 -2.42
CA ALA A 226 -7.54 19.40 -3.57
C ALA A 226 -8.24 18.82 -4.80
N VAL A 227 -8.24 19.53 -5.93
CA VAL A 227 -9.03 19.20 -7.12
C VAL A 227 -8.17 19.29 -8.37
N HIS A 228 -8.09 18.20 -9.14
CA HIS A 228 -7.56 18.20 -10.50
C HIS A 228 -8.68 18.48 -11.50
N PHE A 229 -8.47 19.46 -12.38
CA PHE A 229 -9.43 19.79 -13.43
C PHE A 229 -8.76 20.31 -14.70
N MET A 230 -9.44 20.12 -15.83
CA MET A 230 -9.03 20.66 -17.12
C MET A 230 -9.67 22.02 -17.37
N THR A 231 -8.92 22.92 -17.97
CA THR A 231 -9.43 24.16 -18.55
C THR A 231 -8.70 24.48 -19.86
N LYS A 232 -8.98 25.65 -20.44
CA LYS A 232 -8.27 26.15 -21.62
C LYS A 232 -7.63 27.48 -21.30
N ASP A 233 -6.41 27.70 -21.81
CA ASP A 233 -5.79 29.01 -21.76
C ASP A 233 -6.45 30.01 -22.74
N LYS A 234 -5.96 31.25 -22.76
CA LYS A 234 -6.48 32.30 -23.65
C LYS A 234 -6.36 31.97 -25.14
N ALA A 235 -5.46 31.07 -25.52
CA ALA A 235 -5.28 30.59 -26.88
C ALA A 235 -6.11 29.32 -27.18
N GLY A 236 -6.89 28.85 -26.22
CA GLY A 236 -7.72 27.64 -26.35
C GLY A 236 -6.96 26.34 -26.11
N LYS A 237 -5.67 26.38 -25.72
CA LYS A 237 -4.89 25.17 -25.45
C LYS A 237 -5.30 24.57 -24.11
N PRO A 238 -5.43 23.23 -24.01
CA PRO A 238 -5.82 22.59 -22.77
C PRO A 238 -4.75 22.77 -21.69
N ARG A 239 -5.19 22.84 -20.43
CA ARG A 239 -4.37 22.94 -19.22
C ARG A 239 -4.93 22.00 -18.17
N LEU A 240 -4.08 21.24 -17.51
CA LEU A 240 -4.42 20.50 -16.30
C LEU A 240 -3.99 21.35 -15.10
N LEU A 241 -4.92 21.61 -14.19
CA LEU A 241 -4.69 22.43 -13.00
C LEU A 241 -4.98 21.62 -11.74
N LEU A 242 -4.08 21.74 -10.75
CA LEU A 242 -4.33 21.30 -9.37
C LEU A 242 -4.56 22.52 -8.49
N PHE A 243 -5.75 22.59 -7.88
CA PHE A 243 -6.08 23.62 -6.91
C PHE A 243 -6.47 23.02 -5.58
N ALA A 244 -5.99 23.64 -4.50
CA ALA A 244 -6.54 23.44 -3.18
C ALA A 244 -7.55 24.54 -2.85
N PHE A 245 -8.68 24.15 -2.28
CA PHE A 245 -9.77 24.99 -1.82
C PHE A 245 -9.73 24.97 -0.30
N ILE A 246 -9.16 26.03 0.29
CA ILE A 246 -8.95 26.11 1.73
C ILE A 246 -10.19 26.67 2.41
N ASP A 247 -10.73 25.97 3.40
CA ASP A 247 -11.97 26.35 4.08
C ASP A 247 -11.77 27.59 4.97
N ARG A 248 -12.67 28.57 4.83
CA ARG A 248 -12.74 29.78 5.65
C ARG A 248 -14.08 29.89 6.40
N GLY A 249 -14.76 28.77 6.58
CA GLY A 249 -16.03 28.61 7.27
C GLY A 249 -17.23 28.91 6.38
N SER A 250 -17.30 30.12 5.79
CA SER A 250 -18.42 30.52 4.93
C SER A 250 -18.12 30.45 3.43
N TYR A 251 -16.84 30.26 3.06
CA TYR A 251 -16.39 30.18 1.68
C TYR A 251 -15.06 29.43 1.59
N PHE A 252 -14.72 28.99 0.37
CA PHE A 252 -13.43 28.39 0.07
C PHE A 252 -12.49 29.39 -0.61
N LYS A 253 -11.24 29.43 -0.16
CA LYS A 253 -10.16 30.19 -0.79
C LYS A 253 -9.36 29.27 -1.71
N ALA A 254 -9.57 29.43 -3.02
CA ALA A 254 -8.84 28.69 -4.05
C ALA A 254 -7.35 29.08 -4.10
N LYS A 255 -6.47 28.09 -4.19
CA LYS A 255 -5.01 28.22 -4.22
C LYS A 255 -4.46 27.27 -5.26
N LYS A 256 -3.76 27.80 -6.25
CA LYS A 256 -3.06 26.98 -7.24
C LYS A 256 -1.93 26.21 -6.55
N VAL A 257 -1.86 24.91 -6.82
CA VAL A 257 -0.81 24.01 -6.36
C VAL A 257 0.17 23.81 -7.50
N SER A 258 -0.32 23.28 -8.63
CA SER A 258 0.46 22.98 -9.83
C SER A 258 -0.35 23.25 -11.10
N GLU A 259 0.33 23.17 -12.25
CA GLU A 259 -0.24 23.29 -13.58
C GLU A 259 0.65 22.51 -14.56
N SER A 260 0.04 21.67 -15.41
CA SER A 260 0.69 21.15 -16.61
C SER A 260 -0.01 21.67 -17.86
N SER A 261 0.81 21.94 -18.88
CA SER A 261 0.37 22.30 -20.22
C SER A 261 0.80 21.32 -21.28
N ASP A 262 1.52 20.27 -20.89
CA ASP A 262 1.84 19.18 -21.78
C ASP A 262 0.68 18.20 -21.76
N SER A 263 0.04 18.04 -22.92
CA SER A 263 -1.10 17.13 -23.04
C SER A 263 -0.72 15.65 -22.87
N ASN A 264 0.56 15.32 -23.00
CA ASN A 264 1.06 13.97 -22.76
C ASN A 264 1.04 13.62 -21.26
N ASP A 265 1.20 14.62 -20.39
CA ASP A 265 1.17 14.42 -18.95
C ASP A 265 -0.25 14.14 -18.44
N PHE A 266 -1.30 14.69 -19.09
CA PHE A 266 -2.66 14.67 -18.55
C PHE A 266 -3.19 13.26 -18.21
N PRO A 267 -3.03 12.22 -19.05
CA PRO A 267 -3.42 10.87 -18.67
C PRO A 267 -2.53 10.28 -17.57
N GLN A 268 -1.31 10.74 -17.40
CA GLN A 268 -0.32 10.16 -16.48
C GLN A 268 -0.22 10.90 -15.13
N MET A 269 -0.79 12.10 -15.00
CA MET A 269 -0.74 12.83 -13.74
C MET A 269 -1.85 12.41 -12.79
N SER A 270 -1.49 12.06 -11.57
CA SER A 270 -2.41 11.84 -10.45
C SER A 270 -1.91 12.58 -9.22
N PHE A 271 -2.73 12.61 -8.17
CA PHE A 271 -2.35 13.19 -6.90
C PHE A 271 -3.04 12.46 -5.75
N SER A 272 -2.47 12.60 -4.56
CA SER A 272 -2.99 12.07 -3.31
C SER A 272 -2.73 13.06 -2.17
N THR A 273 -3.41 12.85 -1.05
CA THR A 273 -3.10 13.55 0.20
C THR A 273 -2.27 12.65 1.10
N ILE A 274 -1.15 13.18 1.62
CA ILE A 274 -0.39 12.55 2.70
C ILE A 274 -0.82 13.21 4.01
N LYS A 275 -1.18 12.41 5.01
CA LYS A 275 -1.74 12.91 6.26
C LYS A 275 -0.69 13.39 7.23
N LYS A 276 -1.06 14.38 8.04
CA LYS A 276 -0.27 14.82 9.19
C LYS A 276 0.14 13.62 10.05
N GLY A 277 1.42 13.58 10.42
CA GLY A 277 2.00 12.52 11.23
C GLY A 277 2.50 11.31 10.42
N GLU A 278 2.18 11.22 9.13
CA GLU A 278 2.78 10.22 8.25
C GLU A 278 4.23 10.61 7.92
N SER A 279 5.05 9.57 7.73
CA SER A 279 6.43 9.68 7.26
C SER A 279 6.43 9.79 5.73
N VAL A 280 7.20 10.75 5.22
CA VAL A 280 7.45 10.89 3.78
C VAL A 280 8.91 10.63 3.52
N PHE A 281 9.19 9.68 2.63
CA PHE A 281 10.54 9.41 2.15
C PHE A 281 10.98 10.53 1.21
N THR A 282 12.16 11.10 1.46
CA THR A 282 12.56 12.35 0.81
C THR A 282 13.62 12.21 -0.29
N GLY A 283 14.05 10.99 -0.63
CA GLY A 283 15.13 10.80 -1.61
C GLY A 283 15.02 9.52 -2.43
N GLU A 284 16.06 9.23 -3.21
CA GLU A 284 16.26 7.93 -3.87
C GLU A 284 17.16 7.06 -2.98
N ALA A 285 16.71 5.83 -2.65
CA ALA A 285 17.40 4.74 -1.93
C ALA A 285 17.99 5.00 -0.51
N GLU A 286 18.43 6.21 -0.16
CA GLU A 286 19.06 6.57 1.13
C GLU A 286 18.48 7.87 1.75
N GLY A 287 17.31 8.31 1.30
CA GLY A 287 16.66 9.52 1.82
C GLY A 287 16.24 9.45 3.29
N ASP A 288 16.15 10.60 3.94
CA ASP A 288 15.55 10.70 5.28
C ASP A 288 14.02 10.55 5.22
N PHE A 289 13.42 10.21 6.35
CA PHE A 289 11.98 10.31 6.55
C PHE A 289 11.64 11.60 7.26
N VAL A 290 10.72 12.38 6.69
CA VAL A 290 10.18 13.58 7.32
C VAL A 290 8.78 13.29 7.83
N ILE A 291 8.55 13.55 9.13
CA ILE A 291 7.21 13.51 9.72
C ILE A 291 6.51 14.85 9.43
N LEU A 292 5.37 14.78 8.77
CA LEU A 292 4.60 15.96 8.38
C LEU A 292 3.85 16.57 9.56
N ASN A 293 3.87 17.90 9.66
CA ASN A 293 3.13 18.64 10.70
C ASN A 293 1.71 19.05 10.30
N ARG A 294 1.33 18.80 9.04
CA ARG A 294 0.03 19.10 8.42
C ARG A 294 -0.21 18.14 7.25
N ASP A 295 -1.42 18.09 6.70
CA ASP A 295 -1.67 17.34 5.47
C ASP A 295 -0.97 18.06 4.30
N VAL A 296 -0.40 17.29 3.38
CA VAL A 296 0.25 17.81 2.16
C VAL A 296 -0.31 17.14 0.92
N ILE A 297 -0.12 17.78 -0.23
CA ILE A 297 -0.57 17.25 -1.52
C ILE A 297 0.64 16.63 -2.22
N ARG A 298 0.56 15.36 -2.61
CA ARG A 298 1.57 14.70 -3.46
C ARG A 298 1.01 14.56 -4.86
N GLU A 299 1.63 15.18 -5.83
CA GLU A 299 1.36 14.99 -7.26
C GLU A 299 2.41 14.07 -7.84
N TYR A 300 2.03 13.15 -8.72
CA TYR A 300 2.96 12.20 -9.31
C TYR A 300 2.57 11.90 -10.76
N LEU A 301 3.58 11.59 -11.56
CA LEU A 301 3.44 11.06 -12.91
C LEU A 301 3.50 9.54 -12.81
N CYS A 302 2.58 8.80 -13.42
CA CYS A 302 2.49 7.36 -13.17
C CYS A 302 3.50 6.51 -13.97
N GLU A 303 4.04 7.04 -15.07
CA GLU A 303 5.09 6.37 -15.86
C GLU A 303 6.51 6.66 -15.37
N THR A 304 6.66 7.59 -14.43
CA THR A 304 7.97 8.04 -13.96
C THR A 304 7.92 8.14 -12.47
N ASP A 305 8.96 7.76 -11.76
CA ASP A 305 9.07 7.91 -10.30
C ASP A 305 9.14 9.39 -9.84
N ALA A 306 8.83 10.32 -10.75
CA ALA A 306 8.73 11.75 -10.50
C ALA A 306 7.45 12.07 -9.71
N ALA A 307 7.64 12.26 -8.41
CA ALA A 307 6.64 12.84 -7.52
C ALA A 307 7.07 14.22 -6.99
N LYS A 308 6.09 15.09 -6.80
CA LYS A 308 6.23 16.41 -6.16
C LYS A 308 5.31 16.49 -4.97
N THR A 309 5.85 16.91 -3.83
CA THR A 309 5.07 17.10 -2.60
C THR A 309 4.93 18.60 -2.34
N PHE A 310 3.73 19.07 -2.05
CA PHE A 310 3.41 20.49 -1.87
C PHE A 310 2.89 20.74 -0.45
N GLU A 311 3.59 21.60 0.30
CA GLU A 311 3.16 22.09 1.61
C GLU A 311 2.46 23.45 1.49
N TYR A 312 1.37 23.65 2.24
CA TYR A 312 0.80 24.97 2.42
C TYR A 312 1.51 25.75 3.52
N LYS A 313 2.17 26.85 3.14
CA LYS A 313 2.88 27.73 4.07
C LYS A 313 2.75 29.19 3.63
N ASP A 314 2.56 30.09 4.60
CA ASP A 314 2.46 31.54 4.37
C ASP A 314 1.42 31.92 3.31
N GLY A 315 0.31 31.17 3.28
CA GLY A 315 -0.81 31.45 2.38
C GLY A 315 -0.63 30.96 0.94
N LYS A 316 0.38 30.14 0.63
CA LYS A 316 0.64 29.55 -0.69
C LYS A 316 1.09 28.09 -0.56
N PHE A 317 0.92 27.32 -1.63
CA PHE A 317 1.59 26.02 -1.75
C PHE A 317 3.00 26.24 -2.29
N SER A 318 3.96 25.52 -1.73
CA SER A 318 5.32 25.42 -2.24
C SER A 318 5.71 23.95 -2.30
N GLU A 319 6.39 23.58 -3.38
CA GLU A 319 7.05 22.29 -3.49
C GLU A 319 8.03 22.15 -2.32
N MET A 320 7.92 21.04 -1.60
CA MET A 320 8.84 20.67 -0.54
C MET A 320 10.13 20.22 -1.21
N ASP A 321 11.24 20.88 -0.87
CA ASP A 321 12.56 20.37 -1.23
C ASP A 321 12.87 19.17 -0.34
N LEU A 322 12.41 18.01 -0.79
CA LEU A 322 12.66 16.73 -0.13
C LEU A 322 14.14 16.31 -0.31
N TYR A 323 14.85 16.88 -1.28
CA TYR A 323 16.22 16.51 -1.65
C TYR A 323 17.31 17.37 -0.97
N SER A 324 16.97 18.24 -0.02
CA SER A 324 17.98 19.04 0.69
C SER A 324 18.65 18.22 1.82
N PRO A 325 19.99 18.02 1.78
CA PRO A 325 20.75 17.20 2.74
C PRO A 325 20.93 17.81 4.14
#